data_AF-J4I968-F1
#
_entry.id   AF-J4I968-F1
#
_cell.length_a   1.000
_cell.length_b   1.000
_cell.length_c   1.000
_cell.angle_alpha   90.00
_cell.angle_beta   90.00
_cell.angle_gamma   90.00
#
_symmetry.space_group_name_H-M   'P 1'
#
loop_
_entity.id
_entity.type
_entity.pdbx_description
1 polymer ?
#
loop_
_entity_poly.entity_id
_entity_poly.type
_entity_poly.pdbx_seq_one_letter_code
_entity_poly.pdbx_strand_id
1 'polypeptide(L)'
;MLALIVALVLSTRIKAQTYTATYLPSNAPDHTQQGQYGTNECGSVSSQTSLCQNAYINSVDDFCLFAPPYSGPNATIGDTERVEVSWCLRDGYGTRLIPDGSITGAHFLQTPDYVQVTGVGDLTRLNIPAGDQGGELDPHGADGNGNPIGGLVFSNAFGQLQQLHEWTNYMSDTQFCFRACKPGPSATSFCQHIYDVMGCLWNMPGNYDAGVFERCSGDDGEPMGVYGTSTWKQNQPTTPSAHPAPSSSLCTTYSSIGNGLLVRSVSNATNATTTPTMTSATHSTMISATPGPTFGDSGITASNTATSSTLSGSRKVNSGTHTNFITGWQISLSASAILLGLALCF
;
A
#
# COMPACT_ATOMS: atom_id res chain seq x y z
N MET A 1 58.11 17.26 25.09
CA MET A 1 57.20 16.36 24.37
C MET A 1 55.78 16.79 24.64
N LEU A 2 55.15 17.48 23.69
CA LEU A 2 53.72 17.83 23.74
C LEU A 2 53.13 17.32 22.42
N ALA A 3 52.35 16.25 22.47
CA ALA A 3 51.72 15.65 21.30
C ALA A 3 50.36 16.35 21.09
N LEU A 4 50.23 17.04 19.96
CA LEU A 4 49.00 17.68 19.53
C LEU A 4 48.12 16.63 18.84
N ILE A 5 47.01 16.23 19.47
CA ILE A 5 46.00 15.37 18.85
C ILE A 5 45.10 16.25 17.99
N VAL A 6 45.24 16.15 16.67
CA VAL A 6 44.33 16.76 15.71
C VAL A 6 43.15 15.81 15.52
N ALA A 7 41.99 16.15 16.08
CA ALA A 7 40.74 15.47 15.83
C ALA A 7 40.24 15.84 14.42
N LEU A 8 40.33 14.91 13.48
CA LEU A 8 39.79 15.05 12.14
C LEU A 8 38.27 14.81 12.21
N VAL A 9 37.49 15.89 12.28
CA VAL A 9 36.02 15.82 12.16
C VAL A 9 35.69 15.52 10.70
N LEU A 10 35.38 14.26 10.40
CA LEU A 10 34.91 13.84 9.10
C LEU A 10 33.46 14.30 8.95
N SER A 11 33.24 15.47 8.36
CA SER A 11 31.90 15.95 8.00
C SER A 11 31.32 15.04 6.92
N THR A 12 30.52 14.05 7.32
CA THR A 12 29.70 13.29 6.38
C THR A 12 28.70 14.25 5.75
N ARG A 13 28.91 14.56 4.47
CA ARG A 13 27.95 15.30 3.65
C ARG A 13 26.75 14.36 3.44
N ILE A 14 25.78 14.41 4.34
CA ILE A 14 24.45 13.83 4.08
C ILE A 14 23.93 14.58 2.85
N LYS A 15 23.85 13.89 1.70
CA LYS A 15 23.13 14.44 0.55
C LYS A 15 21.66 14.45 0.95
N ALA A 16 21.19 15.60 1.42
CA ALA A 16 19.76 15.83 1.56
C ALA A 16 19.16 15.63 0.16
N GLN A 17 18.15 14.77 0.07
CA GLN A 17 17.44 14.56 -1.16
C GLN A 17 16.74 15.85 -1.57
N THR A 18 17.01 16.32 -2.79
CA THR A 18 16.45 17.58 -3.28
C THR A 18 15.32 17.28 -4.24
N TYR A 19 14.10 17.52 -3.78
CA TYR A 19 12.91 17.50 -4.61
C TYR A 19 12.70 18.89 -5.23
N THR A 20 12.24 18.93 -6.48
CA THR A 20 12.00 20.21 -7.19
C THR A 20 10.81 20.97 -6.60
N ALA A 21 9.86 20.25 -5.99
CA ALA A 21 8.72 20.81 -5.27
C ALA A 21 8.27 19.85 -4.15
N THR A 22 7.46 20.34 -3.22
CA THR A 22 6.74 19.53 -2.23
C THR A 22 5.36 20.11 -2.07
N TYR A 23 4.35 19.24 -2.13
CA TYR A 23 2.95 19.61 -2.16
C TYR A 23 2.21 19.14 -0.90
N LEU A 24 1.06 19.75 -0.70
CA LEU A 24 -0.08 19.23 0.03
C LEU A 24 -1.23 19.11 -0.97
N PRO A 25 -2.26 18.28 -0.70
CA PRO A 25 -3.42 18.20 -1.60
C PRO A 25 -4.08 19.56 -1.86
N SER A 26 -3.98 20.50 -0.91
CA SER A 26 -4.55 21.84 -1.02
C SER A 26 -3.78 22.81 -1.93
N ASN A 27 -2.55 22.49 -2.32
CA ASN A 27 -1.71 23.37 -3.15
C ASN A 27 -1.07 22.66 -4.35
N ALA A 28 -1.39 21.39 -4.57
CA ALA A 28 -0.95 20.67 -5.75
C ALA A 28 -1.59 21.33 -6.99
N PRO A 29 -0.79 21.67 -8.02
CA PRO A 29 -1.32 22.19 -9.29
C PRO A 29 -2.05 21.08 -10.05
N ASP A 30 -2.82 21.44 -11.08
CA ASP A 30 -3.48 20.45 -11.96
C ASP A 30 -2.52 19.36 -12.44
N HIS A 31 -1.33 19.73 -12.93
CA HIS A 31 -0.26 18.78 -13.28
C HIS A 31 1.06 19.14 -12.62
N THR A 32 1.76 18.13 -12.12
CA THR A 32 3.11 18.26 -11.56
C THR A 32 4.21 17.82 -12.51
N GLN A 33 3.87 17.04 -13.55
CA GLN A 33 4.81 16.52 -14.52
C GLN A 33 4.32 16.67 -15.96
N GLN A 34 5.27 16.73 -16.91
CA GLN A 34 4.95 16.76 -18.33
C GLN A 34 4.45 15.40 -18.80
N GLY A 35 3.34 15.38 -19.54
CA GLY A 35 2.75 14.14 -20.07
C GLY A 35 1.84 13.41 -19.08
N GLN A 36 1.55 14.03 -17.93
CA GLN A 36 0.59 13.54 -16.96
C GLN A 36 -0.80 13.35 -17.60
N TYR A 37 -1.41 12.19 -17.35
CA TYR A 37 -2.72 11.82 -17.89
C TYR A 37 -3.88 12.33 -17.04
N GLY A 38 -3.75 12.19 -15.72
CA GLY A 38 -4.75 12.63 -14.75
C GLY A 38 -4.42 13.99 -14.16
N THR A 39 -4.94 14.28 -12.97
CA THR A 39 -4.77 15.56 -12.28
C THR A 39 -4.33 15.38 -10.84
N ASN A 40 -3.58 16.34 -10.30
CA ASN A 40 -3.33 16.47 -8.86
C ASN A 40 -4.30 17.46 -8.17
N GLU A 41 -5.18 18.15 -8.89
CA GLU A 41 -6.30 18.98 -8.36
C GLU A 41 -7.56 18.13 -8.14
N CYS A 42 -7.44 17.10 -7.30
CA CYS A 42 -8.46 16.04 -7.20
C CYS A 42 -9.83 16.48 -6.66
N GLY A 43 -9.93 17.64 -6.00
CA GLY A 43 -11.12 18.01 -5.24
C GLY A 43 -11.31 17.10 -4.01
N SER A 44 -12.55 16.91 -3.58
CA SER A 44 -12.87 16.11 -2.38
C SER A 44 -13.91 15.03 -2.61
N VAL A 45 -14.78 15.15 -3.60
CA VAL A 45 -15.88 14.21 -3.82
C VAL A 45 -15.44 13.11 -4.76
N SER A 46 -15.50 11.87 -4.29
CA SER A 46 -15.16 10.70 -5.08
C SER A 46 -16.09 10.50 -6.28
N SER A 47 -15.52 9.99 -7.36
CA SER A 47 -16.25 9.62 -8.57
C SER A 47 -15.56 8.45 -9.25
N GLN A 48 -16.33 7.50 -9.78
CA GLN A 48 -15.76 6.38 -10.54
C GLN A 48 -15.16 6.79 -11.89
N THR A 49 -15.36 8.04 -12.31
CA THR A 49 -14.70 8.64 -13.48
C THR A 49 -13.57 9.59 -13.08
N SER A 50 -13.18 9.63 -11.80
CA SER A 50 -12.08 10.50 -11.35
C SER A 50 -10.79 10.16 -12.07
N LEU A 51 -10.02 11.21 -12.40
CA LEU A 51 -8.68 11.15 -12.93
C LEU A 51 -7.63 11.60 -11.90
N CYS A 52 -7.98 11.62 -10.62
CA CYS A 52 -7.05 11.99 -9.55
C CYS A 52 -5.82 11.05 -9.53
N GLN A 53 -4.63 11.62 -9.38
CA GLN A 53 -3.36 10.89 -9.24
C GLN A 53 -2.67 11.16 -7.89
N ASN A 54 -3.46 11.57 -6.89
CA ASN A 54 -3.03 11.69 -5.50
C ASN A 54 -3.48 10.46 -4.70
N ALA A 55 -2.54 9.69 -4.18
CA ALA A 55 -2.79 8.55 -3.31
C ALA A 55 -2.49 8.89 -1.84
N TYR A 56 -3.14 8.17 -0.93
CA TYR A 56 -3.04 8.35 0.51
C TYR A 56 -2.76 7.01 1.18
N ILE A 57 -1.87 6.97 2.17
CA ILE A 57 -1.55 5.74 2.92
C ILE A 57 -1.51 6.09 4.41
N ASN A 58 -2.67 6.07 5.07
CA ASN A 58 -2.82 6.55 6.45
C ASN A 58 -3.06 5.42 7.46
N SER A 59 -3.80 4.38 7.06
CA SER A 59 -4.09 3.21 7.91
C SER A 59 -4.73 2.07 7.09
N VAL A 60 -5.03 0.94 7.73
CA VAL A 60 -5.68 -0.22 7.08
C VAL A 60 -7.07 0.10 6.51
N ASP A 61 -7.78 1.09 7.06
CA ASP A 61 -9.11 1.50 6.62
C ASP A 61 -9.10 2.90 5.93
N ASP A 62 -7.91 3.40 5.61
CA ASP A 62 -7.69 4.69 4.94
C ASP A 62 -6.41 4.64 4.10
N PHE A 63 -6.51 3.98 2.94
CA PHE A 63 -5.45 3.94 1.94
C PHE A 63 -6.01 3.97 0.52
N CYS A 64 -5.12 4.24 -0.43
CA CYS A 64 -5.37 4.20 -1.85
C CYS A 64 -4.40 3.25 -2.55
N LEU A 65 -4.79 2.81 -3.74
CA LEU A 65 -3.98 2.05 -4.69
C LEU A 65 -4.01 2.79 -6.03
N PHE A 66 -2.94 2.68 -6.82
CA PHE A 66 -2.97 3.11 -8.21
C PHE A 66 -3.46 1.96 -9.08
N ALA A 67 -4.40 2.23 -9.99
CA ALA A 67 -4.94 1.22 -10.89
C ALA A 67 -5.57 1.86 -12.16
N PRO A 68 -5.83 1.05 -13.21
CA PRO A 68 -6.03 1.59 -14.55
C PRO A 68 -7.23 2.56 -14.64
N PRO A 69 -7.11 3.66 -15.41
CA PRO A 69 -8.21 4.60 -15.58
C PRO A 69 -9.37 4.01 -16.40
N TYR A 70 -9.14 2.94 -17.14
CA TYR A 70 -10.14 2.24 -17.96
C TYR A 70 -9.97 0.73 -17.85
N SER A 71 -11.03 -0.03 -18.13
CA SER A 71 -11.01 -1.49 -18.22
C SER A 71 -10.78 -1.96 -19.65
N GLY A 72 -10.19 -3.14 -19.84
CA GLY A 72 -10.03 -3.76 -21.15
C GLY A 72 -8.80 -4.68 -21.19
N PRO A 73 -8.59 -5.44 -22.27
CA PRO A 73 -7.42 -6.33 -22.36
C PRO A 73 -6.07 -5.59 -22.35
N ASN A 74 -6.06 -4.28 -22.65
CA ASN A 74 -4.90 -3.40 -22.63
C ASN A 74 -4.83 -2.54 -21.35
N ALA A 75 -5.59 -2.91 -20.32
CA ALA A 75 -5.56 -2.26 -19.01
C ALA A 75 -4.66 -3.03 -18.02
N THR A 76 -3.70 -3.83 -18.51
CA THR A 76 -2.75 -4.48 -17.62
C THR A 76 -1.91 -3.40 -16.93
N ILE A 77 -1.48 -3.64 -15.70
CA ILE A 77 -0.66 -2.69 -14.94
C ILE A 77 0.56 -2.29 -15.77
N GLY A 78 1.28 -3.26 -16.35
CA GLY A 78 2.43 -3.00 -17.22
C GLY A 78 2.13 -2.14 -18.46
N ASP A 79 0.92 -2.22 -19.02
CA ASP A 79 0.51 -1.39 -20.16
C ASP A 79 0.08 0.03 -19.72
N THR A 80 -0.43 0.18 -18.49
CA THR A 80 -1.02 1.43 -17.99
C THR A 80 -0.20 2.16 -16.95
N GLU A 81 1.01 1.69 -16.60
CA GLU A 81 1.82 2.24 -15.50
C GLU A 81 1.93 3.77 -15.55
N ARG A 82 2.03 4.36 -16.76
CA ARG A 82 2.18 5.82 -16.93
C ARG A 82 0.92 6.63 -16.65
N VAL A 83 -0.26 6.01 -16.69
CA VAL A 83 -1.56 6.68 -16.69
C VAL A 83 -2.49 6.24 -15.57
N GLU A 84 -1.98 5.47 -14.61
CA GLU A 84 -2.73 5.01 -13.45
C GLU A 84 -3.40 6.17 -12.68
N VAL A 85 -4.55 5.88 -12.07
CA VAL A 85 -5.32 6.83 -11.25
C VAL A 85 -5.56 6.24 -9.86
N SER A 86 -5.83 7.09 -8.89
CA SER A 86 -5.98 6.68 -7.50
C SER A 86 -7.38 6.12 -7.22
N TRP A 87 -7.39 4.94 -6.62
CA TRP A 87 -8.56 4.27 -6.03
C TRP A 87 -8.38 4.20 -4.52
N CYS A 88 -9.22 4.90 -3.77
CA CYS A 88 -9.14 4.93 -2.30
C CYS A 88 -10.29 4.17 -1.67
N LEU A 89 -10.06 3.67 -0.45
CA LEU A 89 -11.16 3.18 0.37
C LEU A 89 -12.12 4.33 0.68
N ARG A 90 -11.63 5.48 1.13
CA ARG A 90 -12.50 6.57 1.62
C ARG A 90 -12.80 7.64 0.57
N ASP A 91 -14.00 8.21 0.69
CA ASP A 91 -14.37 9.48 0.07
C ASP A 91 -13.65 10.65 0.79
N GLY A 92 -13.66 11.83 0.20
CA GLY A 92 -12.98 13.02 0.73
C GLY A 92 -11.68 13.36 0.00
N TYR A 93 -11.21 12.47 -0.88
CA TYR A 93 -9.96 12.65 -1.64
C TYR A 93 -10.18 12.98 -3.12
N GLY A 94 -11.44 13.00 -3.59
CA GLY A 94 -11.72 13.23 -5.00
C GLY A 94 -11.31 12.09 -5.93
N THR A 95 -10.99 10.92 -5.37
CA THR A 95 -10.49 9.73 -6.06
C THR A 95 -11.62 8.79 -6.47
N ARG A 96 -11.28 7.69 -7.14
CA ARG A 96 -12.22 6.57 -7.31
C ARG A 96 -12.38 5.84 -5.98
N LEU A 97 -13.56 5.29 -5.72
CA LEU A 97 -13.75 4.44 -4.54
C LEU A 97 -13.46 3.00 -4.90
N ILE A 98 -12.62 2.35 -4.10
CA ILE A 98 -12.47 0.90 -4.11
C ILE A 98 -13.84 0.30 -3.78
N PRO A 99 -14.41 -0.56 -4.65
CA PRO A 99 -15.69 -1.19 -4.37
C PRO A 99 -15.62 -2.08 -3.12
N ASP A 100 -16.67 -2.06 -2.29
CA ASP A 100 -16.72 -2.91 -1.09
C ASP A 100 -16.61 -4.40 -1.46
N GLY A 101 -15.80 -5.11 -0.69
CA GLY A 101 -15.48 -6.52 -0.91
C GLY A 101 -14.40 -6.78 -1.97
N SER A 102 -13.84 -5.75 -2.63
CA SER A 102 -12.68 -5.94 -3.50
C SER A 102 -11.45 -6.34 -2.69
N ILE A 103 -11.23 -5.74 -1.53
CA ILE A 103 -10.12 -6.11 -0.64
C ILE A 103 -10.61 -7.18 0.34
N THR A 104 -9.95 -8.34 0.34
CA THR A 104 -10.32 -9.49 1.18
C THR A 104 -9.34 -9.71 2.33
N GLY A 105 -8.16 -9.08 2.29
CA GLY A 105 -7.23 -8.98 3.42
C GLY A 105 -6.32 -7.77 3.24
N ALA A 106 -6.01 -7.08 4.34
CA ALA A 106 -5.09 -5.95 4.35
C ALA A 106 -4.35 -5.84 5.69
N HIS A 107 -3.04 -5.68 5.62
CA HIS A 107 -2.16 -5.43 6.74
C HIS A 107 -1.46 -4.10 6.54
N PHE A 108 -1.75 -3.14 7.42
CA PHE A 108 -1.03 -1.88 7.47
C PHE A 108 0.05 -1.94 8.55
N LEU A 109 1.28 -1.60 8.18
CA LEU A 109 2.41 -1.48 9.08
C LEU A 109 2.95 -0.05 9.03
N GLN A 110 3.08 0.57 10.20
CA GLN A 110 3.82 1.81 10.37
C GLN A 110 5.13 1.55 11.10
N THR A 111 6.24 1.92 10.47
CA THR A 111 7.59 1.85 11.05
C THR A 111 8.12 3.26 11.33
N PRO A 112 9.34 3.42 11.88
CA PRO A 112 9.96 4.74 12.02
C PRO A 112 10.19 5.48 10.69
N ASP A 113 10.54 4.75 9.61
CA ASP A 113 10.96 5.32 8.33
C ASP A 113 10.00 5.06 7.15
N TYR A 114 8.98 4.20 7.28
CA TYR A 114 7.98 4.00 6.22
C TYR A 114 6.61 3.52 6.73
N VAL A 115 5.59 3.72 5.90
CA VAL A 115 4.32 3.01 6.00
C VAL A 115 4.23 2.01 4.87
N GLN A 116 3.59 0.88 5.15
CA GLN A 116 3.37 -0.17 4.18
C GLN A 116 1.97 -0.72 4.36
N VAL A 117 1.24 -0.89 3.26
CA VAL A 117 0.05 -1.74 3.22
C VAL A 117 0.30 -2.92 2.30
N THR A 118 0.01 -4.13 2.78
CA THR A 118 0.07 -5.38 2.00
C THR A 118 -1.29 -6.03 2.03
N GLY A 119 -1.71 -6.68 0.95
CA GLY A 119 -3.02 -7.32 0.95
C GLY A 119 -3.35 -8.10 -0.30
N VAL A 120 -4.55 -8.67 -0.26
CA VAL A 120 -5.11 -9.52 -1.30
C VAL A 120 -6.57 -9.16 -1.55
N GLY A 121 -7.07 -9.50 -2.74
CA GLY A 121 -8.41 -9.11 -3.14
C GLY A 121 -8.81 -9.58 -4.53
N ASP A 122 -10.00 -9.18 -4.95
CA ASP A 122 -10.43 -9.17 -6.35
C ASP A 122 -10.17 -7.76 -6.90
N LEU A 123 -8.96 -7.55 -7.42
CA LEU A 123 -8.52 -6.25 -7.94
C LEU A 123 -8.95 -6.05 -9.40
N THR A 124 -9.61 -7.04 -10.01
CA THR A 124 -10.28 -6.82 -11.31
C THR A 124 -11.38 -5.77 -11.22
N ARG A 125 -11.89 -5.54 -10.00
CA ARG A 125 -12.85 -4.50 -9.67
C ARG A 125 -12.26 -3.08 -9.68
N LEU A 126 -10.95 -2.95 -9.89
CA LEU A 126 -10.22 -1.69 -10.07
C LEU A 126 -9.75 -1.53 -11.53
N ASN A 127 -10.43 -2.19 -12.47
CA ASN A 127 -10.14 -2.25 -13.92
C ASN A 127 -8.97 -3.14 -14.35
N ILE A 128 -8.29 -3.82 -13.42
CA ILE A 128 -7.19 -4.72 -13.75
C ILE A 128 -7.72 -5.98 -14.47
N PRO A 129 -7.14 -6.40 -15.60
CA PRO A 129 -7.56 -7.62 -16.28
C PRO A 129 -7.31 -8.86 -15.43
N ALA A 130 -8.25 -9.81 -15.45
CA ALA A 130 -8.04 -11.11 -14.83
C ALA A 130 -6.82 -11.82 -15.45
N GLY A 131 -5.97 -12.39 -14.61
CA GLY A 131 -4.72 -13.04 -14.98
C GLY A 131 -3.52 -12.09 -15.09
N ASP A 132 -3.70 -10.78 -14.91
CA ASP A 132 -2.58 -9.85 -14.85
C ASP A 132 -1.68 -10.17 -13.63
N GLN A 133 -0.42 -10.49 -13.90
CA GLN A 133 0.57 -10.86 -12.88
C GLN A 133 1.21 -9.62 -12.23
N GLY A 134 0.93 -8.44 -12.78
CA GLY A 134 1.21 -7.16 -12.16
C GLY A 134 2.34 -6.35 -12.78
N GLY A 135 2.72 -5.29 -12.07
CA GLY A 135 3.82 -4.38 -12.40
C GLY A 135 4.21 -3.52 -11.21
N GLU A 136 5.30 -2.77 -11.35
CA GLU A 136 5.75 -1.78 -10.37
C GLU A 136 5.31 -0.38 -10.78
N LEU A 137 4.83 0.38 -9.81
CA LEU A 137 4.51 1.79 -9.92
C LEU A 137 5.37 2.57 -8.93
N ASP A 138 5.99 3.66 -9.36
CA ASP A 138 6.96 4.42 -8.58
C ASP A 138 7.07 5.91 -9.03
N PRO A 139 7.72 6.80 -8.25
CA PRO A 139 7.79 8.24 -8.55
C PRO A 139 8.85 8.62 -9.59
N HIS A 140 9.72 7.70 -10.01
CA HIS A 140 10.83 7.94 -10.92
C HIS A 140 10.54 7.36 -12.30
N GLY A 141 10.07 6.12 -12.42
CA GLY A 141 9.81 5.45 -13.69
C GLY A 141 11.01 5.49 -14.66
N ALA A 142 10.80 5.11 -15.91
CA ALA A 142 11.90 5.00 -16.89
C ALA A 142 12.50 6.34 -17.33
N ASP A 143 11.72 7.43 -17.29
CA ASP A 143 12.10 8.77 -17.78
C ASP A 143 12.23 9.82 -16.67
N GLY A 144 12.15 9.42 -15.40
CA GLY A 144 12.25 10.32 -14.24
C GLY A 144 10.94 11.04 -13.89
N ASN A 145 9.84 10.75 -14.60
CA ASN A 145 8.55 11.41 -14.41
C ASN A 145 7.57 10.60 -13.53
N GLY A 146 7.95 9.39 -13.16
CA GLY A 146 7.10 8.43 -12.45
C GLY A 146 6.16 7.63 -13.35
N ASN A 147 5.60 6.59 -12.77
CA ASN A 147 4.60 5.71 -13.35
C ASN A 147 3.60 5.30 -12.23
N PRO A 148 2.47 6.01 -12.06
CA PRO A 148 1.95 7.05 -12.94
C PRO A 148 2.78 8.32 -12.98
N ILE A 149 2.81 8.93 -14.17
CA ILE A 149 3.42 10.25 -14.34
C ILE A 149 2.70 11.23 -13.43
N GLY A 150 3.44 11.96 -12.59
CA GLY A 150 2.85 12.93 -11.66
C GLY A 150 2.08 12.31 -10.50
N GLY A 151 2.28 11.02 -10.22
CA GLY A 151 1.74 10.35 -9.03
C GLY A 151 2.27 10.97 -7.74
N LEU A 152 1.39 11.50 -6.91
CA LEU A 152 1.75 12.04 -5.59
C LEU A 152 1.21 11.13 -4.49
N VAL A 153 2.03 10.82 -3.49
CA VAL A 153 1.61 10.04 -2.32
C VAL A 153 1.67 10.91 -1.08
N PHE A 154 0.61 10.86 -0.28
CA PHE A 154 0.48 11.60 0.96
C PHE A 154 0.22 10.67 2.14
N SER A 155 0.67 11.06 3.33
CA SER A 155 0.34 10.35 4.56
C SER A 155 0.34 11.26 5.76
N ASN A 156 -0.59 11.02 6.68
CA ASN A 156 -0.59 11.60 8.02
C ASN A 156 -0.11 10.62 9.11
N ALA A 157 0.35 9.41 8.74
CA ALA A 157 0.78 8.40 9.71
C ALA A 157 1.95 8.90 10.59
N PHE A 158 2.80 9.78 10.05
CA PHE A 158 3.93 10.37 10.76
C PHE A 158 3.61 11.71 11.47
N GLY A 159 2.33 12.05 11.64
CA GLY A 159 1.88 13.27 12.31
C GLY A 159 1.03 14.15 11.40
N GLN A 160 1.57 15.30 10.97
CA GLN A 160 0.88 16.14 10.00
C GLN A 160 0.87 15.48 8.62
N LEU A 161 -0.19 15.73 7.85
CA LEU A 161 -0.26 15.30 6.45
C LEU A 161 0.93 15.89 5.68
N GLN A 162 1.66 15.02 4.99
CA GLN A 162 2.82 15.42 4.18
C GLN A 162 2.91 14.55 2.93
N GLN A 163 3.63 15.06 1.93
CA GLN A 163 4.01 14.26 0.76
C GLN A 163 5.12 13.28 1.14
N LEU A 164 4.96 12.03 0.74
CA LEU A 164 5.98 10.99 0.78
C LEU A 164 6.52 10.83 -0.65
N HIS A 165 7.75 11.29 -0.87
CA HIS A 165 8.33 11.38 -2.21
C HIS A 165 8.85 10.06 -2.73
N GLU A 166 9.31 9.17 -1.85
CA GLU A 166 9.78 7.83 -2.22
C GLU A 166 8.71 6.83 -1.85
N TRP A 167 8.24 6.09 -2.85
CA TRP A 167 7.20 5.09 -2.68
C TRP A 167 7.28 4.05 -3.79
N THR A 168 6.75 2.86 -3.54
CA THR A 168 6.52 1.84 -4.57
C THR A 168 5.21 1.14 -4.33
N ASN A 169 4.44 0.93 -5.40
CA ASN A 169 3.19 0.18 -5.40
C ASN A 169 3.28 -0.93 -6.43
N TYR A 170 3.15 -2.18 -5.99
CA TYR A 170 2.97 -3.31 -6.90
C TYR A 170 1.51 -3.74 -6.84
N MET A 171 0.96 -3.99 -8.02
CA MET A 171 -0.44 -4.33 -8.22
C MET A 171 -0.51 -5.53 -9.15
N SER A 172 -1.34 -6.51 -8.83
CA SER A 172 -1.78 -7.56 -9.75
C SER A 172 -3.31 -7.64 -9.74
N ASP A 173 -3.89 -8.65 -10.40
CA ASP A 173 -5.34 -8.89 -10.32
C ASP A 173 -5.81 -9.39 -8.93
N THR A 174 -4.89 -9.86 -8.09
CA THR A 174 -5.19 -10.61 -6.87
C THR A 174 -4.42 -10.16 -5.62
N GLN A 175 -3.33 -9.42 -5.79
CA GLN A 175 -2.44 -9.00 -4.72
C GLN A 175 -2.01 -7.54 -4.92
N PHE A 176 -1.82 -6.84 -3.80
CA PHE A 176 -1.23 -5.51 -3.80
C PHE A 176 -0.27 -5.33 -2.64
N CYS A 177 0.66 -4.42 -2.82
CA CYS A 177 1.48 -3.88 -1.75
C CYS A 177 1.89 -2.46 -2.12
N PHE A 178 1.90 -1.57 -1.13
CA PHE A 178 2.23 -0.18 -1.32
C PHE A 178 3.01 0.30 -0.11
N ARG A 179 4.27 0.68 -0.33
CA ARG A 179 5.13 1.28 0.69
C ARG A 179 5.42 2.73 0.32
N ALA A 180 5.35 3.61 1.29
CA ALA A 180 5.75 5.00 1.14
C ALA A 180 6.63 5.43 2.31
N CYS A 181 7.76 6.04 1.98
CA CYS A 181 8.83 6.30 2.91
C CYS A 181 8.76 7.74 3.43
N LYS A 182 8.98 7.86 4.74
CA LYS A 182 9.09 9.14 5.43
C LYS A 182 10.24 9.95 4.83
N PRO A 183 10.05 11.26 4.55
CA PRO A 183 11.12 12.10 4.05
C PRO A 183 12.34 12.07 4.98
N GLY A 184 13.48 11.64 4.43
CA GLY A 184 14.68 11.41 5.21
C GLY A 184 15.78 10.74 4.38
N PRO A 185 17.01 10.65 4.92
CA PRO A 185 18.15 10.10 4.20
C PRO A 185 17.99 8.62 3.81
N SER A 186 17.14 7.88 4.52
CA SER A 186 16.88 6.46 4.28
C SER A 186 15.74 6.19 3.29
N ALA A 187 15.00 7.22 2.83
CA ALA A 187 13.77 7.06 2.07
C ALA A 187 13.96 6.24 0.79
N THR A 188 14.97 6.59 -0.02
CA THR A 188 15.31 5.85 -1.25
C THR A 188 15.82 4.44 -1.00
N SER A 189 16.35 4.17 0.20
CA SER A 189 16.83 2.83 0.55
C SER A 189 15.67 1.91 0.90
N PHE A 190 14.68 2.40 1.64
CA PHE A 190 13.52 1.61 2.04
C PHE A 190 12.42 1.52 0.95
N CYS A 191 12.35 2.52 0.07
CA CYS A 191 11.45 2.58 -1.09
C CYS A 191 12.28 2.63 -2.38
N GLN A 192 13.10 1.60 -2.59
CA GLN A 192 13.80 1.42 -3.86
C GLN A 192 12.81 1.15 -4.99
N HIS A 193 13.19 1.56 -6.19
CA HIS A 193 12.34 1.51 -7.39
C HIS A 193 13.05 0.82 -8.58
N ILE A 194 13.91 -0.16 -8.27
CA ILE A 194 14.77 -0.85 -9.26
C ILE A 194 14.53 -2.37 -9.29
N TYR A 195 13.44 -2.83 -8.67
CA TYR A 195 13.14 -4.23 -8.44
C TYR A 195 11.77 -4.60 -9.02
N ASP A 196 11.53 -4.11 -10.22
CA ASP A 196 10.26 -4.05 -10.94
C ASP A 196 9.59 -5.42 -11.10
N VAL A 197 10.35 -6.44 -11.52
CA VAL A 197 9.82 -7.79 -11.75
C VAL A 197 9.82 -8.71 -10.51
N MET A 198 10.17 -8.20 -9.32
CA MET A 198 10.27 -9.04 -8.12
C MET A 198 8.93 -9.22 -7.39
N GLY A 199 8.00 -8.27 -7.56
CA GLY A 199 6.66 -8.32 -6.98
C GLY A 199 6.59 -8.14 -5.45
N CYS A 200 5.39 -8.26 -4.92
CA CYS A 200 5.09 -7.88 -3.54
C CYS A 200 5.81 -8.70 -2.48
N LEU A 201 5.78 -10.03 -2.58
CA LEU A 201 6.35 -10.90 -1.55
C LEU A 201 7.87 -10.74 -1.41
N TRP A 202 8.56 -10.25 -2.44
CA TRP A 202 10.00 -10.02 -2.40
C TRP A 202 10.35 -8.58 -1.98
N ASN A 203 9.68 -7.58 -2.55
CA ASN A 203 9.96 -6.16 -2.26
C ASN A 203 9.39 -5.69 -0.91
N MET A 204 8.18 -6.16 -0.58
CA MET A 204 7.45 -5.79 0.63
C MET A 204 6.97 -7.04 1.39
N PRO A 205 7.89 -7.83 1.97
CA PRO A 205 7.51 -8.91 2.87
C PRO A 205 6.59 -8.40 3.99
N GLY A 206 5.55 -9.17 4.31
CA GLY A 206 4.49 -8.74 5.22
C GLY A 206 3.39 -9.79 5.34
N ASN A 207 2.27 -9.42 5.98
CA ASN A 207 1.09 -10.26 6.07
C ASN A 207 0.19 -10.04 4.84
N TYR A 208 -0.17 -11.12 4.15
CA TYR A 208 -1.06 -11.13 2.98
C TYR A 208 -2.27 -12.06 3.18
N ASP A 209 -2.56 -12.44 4.43
CA ASP A 209 -3.60 -13.40 4.75
C ASP A 209 -4.99 -12.83 4.43
N ALA A 210 -5.77 -13.60 3.67
CA ALA A 210 -7.18 -13.29 3.45
C ALA A 210 -7.98 -13.40 4.76
N GLY A 211 -8.95 -12.49 4.95
CA GLY A 211 -9.76 -12.40 6.15
C GLY A 211 -9.09 -11.66 7.32
N VAL A 212 -7.85 -11.21 7.15
CA VAL A 212 -7.14 -10.40 8.14
C VAL A 212 -7.20 -8.93 7.72
N PHE A 213 -7.69 -8.09 8.63
CA PHE A 213 -7.61 -6.64 8.50
C PHE A 213 -6.98 -6.07 9.76
N GLU A 214 -5.77 -5.55 9.66
CA GLU A 214 -5.07 -5.04 10.84
C GLU A 214 -4.18 -3.85 10.56
N ARG A 215 -4.03 -3.03 11.60
CA ARG A 215 -3.11 -1.89 11.65
C ARG A 215 -2.12 -2.12 12.78
N CYS A 216 -0.85 -2.21 12.45
CA CYS A 216 0.24 -2.50 13.37
C CYS A 216 1.31 -1.41 13.37
N SER A 217 2.10 -1.38 14.44
CA SER A 217 3.40 -0.70 14.47
C SER A 217 4.50 -1.74 14.29
N GLY A 218 5.63 -1.35 13.71
CA GLY A 218 6.77 -2.25 13.50
C GLY A 218 8.12 -1.55 13.56
N ASP A 219 9.18 -2.36 13.59
CA ASP A 219 10.52 -1.86 13.33
C ASP A 219 10.74 -1.75 11.81
N ASP A 220 11.73 -0.95 11.40
CA ASP A 220 12.15 -0.96 10.00
C ASP A 220 12.72 -2.34 9.64
N GLY A 221 12.12 -3.00 8.65
CA GLY A 221 12.73 -4.18 8.02
C GLY A 221 13.97 -3.84 7.20
N GLU A 222 14.59 -4.84 6.59
CA GLU A 222 15.77 -4.62 5.74
C GLU A 222 15.43 -3.85 4.45
N PRO A 223 16.30 -2.92 4.01
CA PRO A 223 16.16 -2.25 2.72
C PRO A 223 16.14 -3.24 1.54
N MET A 224 15.32 -2.96 0.54
CA MET A 224 15.14 -3.84 -0.62
C MET A 224 16.48 -4.13 -1.32
N GLY A 225 16.80 -5.42 -1.45
CA GLY A 225 18.00 -5.89 -2.11
C GLY A 225 19.31 -5.71 -1.34
N VAL A 226 19.29 -5.30 -0.07
CA VAL A 226 20.48 -5.14 0.77
C VAL A 226 20.67 -6.36 1.67
N TYR A 227 21.69 -7.18 1.39
CA TYR A 227 21.98 -8.41 2.13
C TYR A 227 23.28 -8.26 2.94
N GLY A 228 23.15 -7.79 4.18
CA GLY A 228 24.29 -7.49 5.04
C GLY A 228 25.10 -6.31 4.48
N THR A 229 26.27 -6.59 3.90
CA THR A 229 27.13 -5.57 3.29
C THR A 229 27.10 -5.57 1.76
N SER A 230 26.28 -6.43 1.13
CA SER A 230 26.13 -6.48 -0.32
C SER A 230 24.79 -5.93 -0.77
N THR A 231 24.76 -5.42 -2.00
CA THR A 231 23.53 -5.01 -2.67
C THR A 231 23.35 -5.89 -3.90
N TRP A 232 22.25 -6.61 -3.94
CA TRP A 232 21.82 -7.33 -5.12
C TRP A 232 21.14 -6.35 -6.09
N LYS A 233 21.27 -6.60 -7.39
CA LYS A 233 20.55 -5.84 -8.41
C LYS A 233 19.78 -6.80 -9.31
N GLN A 234 18.59 -6.39 -9.74
CA GLN A 234 17.79 -7.15 -10.67
C GLN A 234 18.59 -7.52 -11.93
N ASN A 235 18.29 -8.69 -12.49
CA ASN A 235 18.99 -9.31 -13.62
C ASN A 235 20.40 -9.87 -13.31
N GLN A 236 20.84 -9.88 -12.05
CA GLN A 236 22.01 -10.66 -11.66
C GLN A 236 21.72 -12.18 -11.72
N PRO A 237 22.74 -13.04 -11.93
CA PRO A 237 22.55 -14.48 -12.22
C PRO A 237 21.84 -15.30 -11.14
N THR A 238 21.80 -14.81 -9.90
CA THR A 238 21.14 -15.50 -8.79
C THR A 238 20.35 -14.49 -8.01
N THR A 239 19.04 -14.65 -8.02
CA THR A 239 18.12 -13.86 -7.20
C THR A 239 18.13 -14.41 -5.77
N PRO A 240 18.47 -13.60 -4.76
CA PRO A 240 18.39 -14.02 -3.36
C PRO A 240 16.93 -14.17 -2.91
N SER A 241 16.73 -14.94 -1.83
CA SER A 241 15.42 -15.02 -1.17
C SER A 241 14.99 -13.64 -0.64
N ALA A 242 13.69 -13.40 -0.60
CA ALA A 242 13.12 -12.22 0.05
C ALA A 242 13.63 -12.05 1.49
N HIS A 243 13.67 -10.80 1.96
CA HIS A 243 13.88 -10.53 3.38
C HIS A 243 12.73 -11.09 4.23
N PRO A 244 12.96 -11.34 5.53
CA PRO A 244 11.86 -11.59 6.46
C PRO A 244 10.85 -10.43 6.47
N ALA A 245 9.61 -10.72 6.82
CA ALA A 245 8.65 -9.66 7.14
C ALA A 245 9.19 -8.83 8.33
N PRO A 246 9.06 -7.49 8.29
CA PRO A 246 9.39 -6.65 9.42
C PRO A 246 8.62 -7.10 10.67
N SER A 247 9.19 -6.88 11.85
CA SER A 247 8.50 -7.15 13.11
C SER A 247 7.22 -6.32 13.18
N SER A 248 6.13 -6.92 13.66
CA SER A 248 4.86 -6.24 13.88
C SER A 248 4.41 -6.39 15.34
N SER A 249 3.83 -5.33 15.87
CA SER A 249 3.37 -5.21 17.25
C SER A 249 2.23 -4.19 17.35
N LEU A 250 1.58 -4.12 18.52
CA LEU A 250 0.47 -3.18 18.78
C LEU A 250 -0.64 -3.22 17.71
N CYS A 251 -0.88 -4.42 17.16
CA CYS A 251 -1.84 -4.62 16.09
C CYS A 251 -3.28 -4.41 16.59
N THR A 252 -4.00 -3.54 15.89
CA THR A 252 -5.45 -3.36 16.02
C THR A 252 -6.13 -4.10 14.88
N THR A 253 -6.96 -5.09 15.19
CA THR A 253 -7.73 -5.86 14.19
C THR A 253 -9.07 -5.21 13.90
N TYR A 254 -9.50 -5.31 12.65
CA TYR A 254 -10.77 -4.83 12.13
C TYR A 254 -11.56 -6.04 11.58
N SER A 255 -12.88 -6.02 11.72
CA SER A 255 -13.73 -7.09 11.16
C SER A 255 -13.85 -7.01 9.64
N SER A 256 -13.71 -5.80 9.10
CA SER A 256 -13.83 -5.48 7.68
C SER A 256 -13.28 -4.09 7.42
N ILE A 257 -12.88 -3.83 6.18
CA ILE A 257 -12.66 -2.49 5.65
C ILE A 257 -13.65 -2.23 4.52
N GLY A 258 -13.87 -0.96 4.17
CA GLY A 258 -14.78 -0.60 3.10
C GLY A 258 -14.84 0.90 2.92
N ASN A 259 -15.61 1.32 1.93
CA ASN A 259 -15.68 2.72 1.53
C ASN A 259 -16.61 3.61 2.38
N GLY A 260 -17.23 3.02 3.41
CA GLY A 260 -18.12 3.73 4.32
C GLY A 260 -19.47 4.13 3.71
N LEU A 261 -19.66 3.92 2.39
CA LEU A 261 -20.95 4.03 1.73
C LEU A 261 -21.66 2.70 1.88
N LEU A 262 -22.27 2.46 3.05
CA LEU A 262 -23.26 1.39 3.19
C LEU A 262 -24.20 1.49 1.99
N VAL A 263 -24.29 0.41 1.19
CA VAL A 263 -25.16 0.33 0.02
C VAL A 263 -26.53 0.85 0.43
N ARG A 264 -26.84 2.11 0.06
CA ARG A 264 -28.22 2.56 0.05
C ARG A 264 -28.85 1.70 -1.01
N SER A 265 -29.50 0.62 -0.59
CA SER A 265 -30.33 -0.18 -1.47
C SER A 265 -31.24 0.82 -2.17
N VAL A 266 -31.03 1.01 -3.47
CA VAL A 266 -31.90 1.83 -4.30
C VAL A 266 -33.19 1.03 -4.36
N SER A 267 -34.04 1.25 -3.36
CA SER A 267 -35.43 0.84 -3.45
C SER A 267 -35.96 1.66 -4.61
N ASN A 268 -36.32 1.01 -5.72
CA ASN A 268 -37.11 1.60 -6.77
C ASN A 268 -38.43 2.10 -6.15
N ALA A 269 -38.41 3.30 -5.59
CA ALA A 269 -39.59 4.01 -5.13
C ALA A 269 -40.16 4.70 -6.36
N THR A 270 -41.24 4.11 -6.88
CA THR A 270 -42.15 4.76 -7.82
C THR A 270 -42.53 6.14 -7.27
N ASN A 271 -42.48 7.15 -8.14
CA ASN A 271 -42.83 8.54 -7.85
C ASN A 271 -44.18 8.64 -7.11
N ALA A 272 -44.12 8.92 -5.80
CA ALA A 272 -45.18 9.61 -5.09
C ALA A 272 -44.60 10.94 -4.60
N THR A 273 -45.08 12.03 -5.19
CA THR A 273 -44.64 13.40 -4.93
C THR A 273 -45.12 13.82 -3.53
N THR A 274 -44.20 13.94 -2.58
CA THR A 274 -44.42 14.74 -1.36
C THR A 274 -43.16 15.53 -1.04
N THR A 275 -43.28 16.84 -1.19
CA THR A 275 -42.31 17.87 -0.80
C THR A 275 -42.04 17.86 0.70
N PRO A 276 -40.78 17.83 1.16
CA PRO A 276 -40.47 18.07 2.58
C PRO A 276 -40.23 19.56 2.81
N THR A 277 -40.99 20.13 3.74
CA THR A 277 -40.81 21.49 4.28
C THR A 277 -39.63 21.45 5.26
N MET A 278 -38.60 22.27 5.03
CA MET A 278 -37.51 22.45 5.97
C MET A 278 -38.00 23.20 7.22
N THR A 279 -37.76 22.62 8.39
CA THR A 279 -37.77 23.37 9.66
C THR A 279 -36.40 23.24 10.32
N SER A 280 -35.69 24.36 10.37
CA SER A 280 -34.46 24.54 11.12
C SER A 280 -34.75 24.62 12.61
N ALA A 281 -33.95 23.95 13.43
CA ALA A 281 -33.85 24.26 14.86
C ALA A 281 -32.36 24.30 15.26
N THR A 282 -31.92 25.50 15.62
CA THR A 282 -30.61 25.85 16.16
C THR A 282 -30.55 25.61 17.67
N HIS A 283 -29.40 25.05 18.09
CA HIS A 283 -28.64 25.25 19.35
C HIS A 283 -29.33 25.81 20.61
N SER A 284 -29.14 25.12 21.76
CA SER A 284 -28.44 25.62 22.97
C SER A 284 -28.29 24.54 24.08
N THR A 285 -27.04 24.21 24.42
CA THR A 285 -26.38 24.19 25.77
C THR A 285 -27.28 24.24 27.04
N MET A 286 -27.05 23.58 28.21
CA MET A 286 -25.85 23.19 28.99
C MET A 286 -26.22 22.39 30.29
N ILE A 287 -25.25 21.59 30.79
CA ILE A 287 -24.85 21.28 32.22
C ILE A 287 -25.53 20.15 33.09
N SER A 288 -24.61 19.28 33.59
CA SER A 288 -24.47 18.43 34.79
C SER A 288 -25.59 18.21 35.83
N ALA A 289 -25.67 16.98 36.37
CA ALA A 289 -25.16 16.59 37.70
C ALA A 289 -25.45 15.11 38.07
N THR A 290 -24.48 14.46 38.73
CA THR A 290 -24.58 13.21 39.53
C THR A 290 -25.23 13.48 40.90
N PRO A 291 -25.81 12.48 41.61
CA PRO A 291 -25.06 11.61 42.56
C PRO A 291 -25.57 10.14 42.72
N GLY A 292 -24.72 9.22 43.21
CA GLY A 292 -25.09 7.86 43.71
C GLY A 292 -25.42 7.84 45.22
N PRO A 293 -25.22 6.75 46.01
CA PRO A 293 -25.22 5.30 45.74
C PRO A 293 -26.14 4.51 46.73
N THR A 294 -26.35 3.20 46.53
CA THR A 294 -26.82 2.28 47.60
C THR A 294 -26.25 0.86 47.46
N PHE A 295 -25.76 0.35 48.60
CA PHE A 295 -25.20 -0.98 48.87
C PHE A 295 -26.25 -2.09 48.98
N GLY A 296 -25.82 -3.35 48.83
CA GLY A 296 -26.55 -4.57 49.22
C GLY A 296 -25.83 -5.85 48.80
N ASP A 297 -25.49 -6.71 49.76
CA ASP A 297 -24.41 -7.70 49.77
C ASP A 297 -24.90 -9.18 49.71
N SER A 298 -23.97 -10.06 49.30
CA SER A 298 -23.75 -11.49 49.66
C SER A 298 -24.70 -12.65 49.29
N GLY A 299 -24.11 -13.75 48.79
CA GLY A 299 -24.74 -15.08 48.77
C GLY A 299 -24.12 -16.21 47.91
N ILE A 300 -22.90 -16.63 48.24
CA ILE A 300 -22.23 -17.97 48.15
C ILE A 300 -22.87 -19.17 47.36
N THR A 301 -21.99 -19.90 46.66
CA THR A 301 -21.95 -21.37 46.35
C THR A 301 -22.78 -21.98 45.21
N ALA A 302 -22.11 -22.57 44.22
CA ALA A 302 -21.95 -24.03 44.12
C ALA A 302 -21.08 -24.44 42.92
N SER A 303 -20.11 -25.33 43.19
CA SER A 303 -19.33 -26.09 42.23
C SER A 303 -20.21 -27.01 41.37
N ASN A 304 -19.82 -27.24 40.12
CA ASN A 304 -20.01 -28.56 39.51
C ASN A 304 -18.82 -28.90 38.60
N THR A 305 -18.06 -29.86 39.07
CA THR A 305 -17.07 -30.64 38.35
C THR A 305 -17.81 -31.65 37.48
N ALA A 306 -17.42 -31.81 36.22
CA ALA A 306 -17.61 -33.06 35.49
C ALA A 306 -16.42 -33.29 34.55
N THR A 307 -15.82 -34.45 34.75
CA THR A 307 -14.58 -34.95 34.19
C THR A 307 -14.86 -35.82 32.96
N SER A 308 -13.81 -36.05 32.15
CA SER A 308 -13.63 -37.12 31.14
C SER A 308 -14.25 -36.86 29.76
N SER A 309 -13.63 -37.21 28.62
CA SER A 309 -12.51 -38.10 28.34
C SER A 309 -11.93 -37.83 26.93
N THR A 310 -10.64 -38.05 26.81
CA THR A 310 -9.82 -38.29 25.62
C THR A 310 -10.48 -39.11 24.50
N LEU A 311 -10.15 -38.78 23.23
CA LEU A 311 -9.76 -39.78 22.22
C LEU A 311 -9.04 -39.14 21.02
N SER A 312 -7.78 -39.58 20.83
CA SER A 312 -6.97 -39.43 19.64
C SER A 312 -7.62 -40.06 18.41
N GLY A 313 -7.36 -39.48 17.24
CA GLY A 313 -7.71 -40.08 15.96
C GLY A 313 -6.90 -39.50 14.81
N SER A 314 -5.61 -39.84 14.74
CA SER A 314 -4.79 -39.65 13.54
C SER A 314 -5.33 -40.49 12.38
N ARG A 315 -5.50 -39.88 11.19
CA ARG A 315 -5.43 -40.59 9.91
C ARG A 315 -4.60 -39.79 8.91
N LYS A 316 -3.41 -40.32 8.64
CA LYS A 316 -2.69 -40.16 7.38
C LYS A 316 -3.50 -40.82 6.27
N VAL A 317 -3.66 -40.12 5.15
CA VAL A 317 -3.92 -40.75 3.85
C VAL A 317 -2.94 -40.18 2.84
N ASN A 318 -2.45 -41.10 2.02
CA ASN A 318 -1.27 -41.08 1.18
C ASN A 318 -1.61 -40.60 -0.24
N SER A 319 -0.64 -39.91 -0.85
CA SER A 319 -0.22 -39.88 -2.26
C SER A 319 -1.24 -39.92 -3.40
N GLY A 320 -1.12 -38.92 -4.27
CA GLY A 320 -1.58 -38.95 -5.66
C GLY A 320 -0.72 -38.01 -6.53
N THR A 321 0.43 -38.52 -6.97
CA THR A 321 1.29 -37.89 -7.99
C THR A 321 0.62 -37.97 -9.36
N HIS A 322 0.37 -36.82 -10.00
CA HIS A 322 0.09 -36.74 -11.43
C HIS A 322 1.21 -35.97 -12.14
N THR A 323 2.09 -36.73 -12.77
CA THR A 323 3.01 -36.29 -13.80
C THR A 323 2.25 -36.08 -15.11
N ASN A 324 2.32 -34.88 -15.70
CA ASN A 324 2.03 -34.70 -17.12
C ASN A 324 3.26 -34.11 -17.81
N PHE A 325 3.86 -34.93 -18.68
CA PHE A 325 4.81 -34.56 -19.70
C PHE A 325 4.05 -33.87 -20.85
N ILE A 326 4.44 -32.65 -21.23
CA ILE A 326 4.28 -32.15 -22.59
C ILE A 326 5.57 -31.43 -23.02
N THR A 327 6.15 -31.98 -24.08
CA THR A 327 7.11 -31.46 -25.07
C THR A 327 6.87 -29.98 -25.41
N GLY A 328 7.82 -29.05 -25.50
CA GLY A 328 9.05 -29.09 -26.29
C GLY A 328 9.08 -27.85 -27.21
N TRP A 329 10.19 -27.10 -27.14
CA TRP A 329 10.75 -26.17 -28.14
C TRP A 329 10.08 -24.80 -28.35
N GLN A 330 10.81 -23.72 -28.05
CA GLN A 330 11.56 -22.92 -29.03
C GLN A 330 12.48 -21.93 -28.28
N ILE A 331 13.78 -22.05 -28.54
CA ILE A 331 14.86 -21.18 -28.08
C ILE A 331 15.09 -20.15 -29.18
N SER A 332 14.92 -18.86 -28.91
CA SER A 332 15.37 -17.79 -29.78
C SER A 332 16.67 -17.21 -29.23
N LEU A 333 17.77 -17.62 -29.84
CA LEU A 333 19.09 -17.00 -29.72
C LEU A 333 19.08 -15.68 -30.48
N SER A 334 19.35 -14.56 -29.81
CA SER A 334 19.86 -13.34 -30.45
C SER A 334 21.26 -13.05 -29.93
N ALA A 335 22.22 -13.18 -30.85
CA ALA A 335 23.63 -12.94 -30.62
C ALA A 335 23.96 -11.45 -30.50
N SER A 336 24.72 -11.14 -29.45
CA SER A 336 25.83 -10.20 -29.32
C SER A 336 26.01 -9.05 -30.33
N ALA A 337 26.10 -7.83 -29.79
CA ALA A 337 27.07 -6.83 -30.25
C ALA A 337 27.85 -6.29 -29.04
N ILE A 338 29.06 -6.82 -28.87
CA ILE A 338 30.10 -6.27 -28.00
C ILE A 338 30.71 -5.09 -28.76
N LEU A 339 30.64 -3.87 -28.20
CA LEU A 339 31.55 -2.80 -28.58
C LEU A 339 32.43 -2.45 -27.39
N LEU A 340 33.70 -2.85 -27.50
CA LEU A 340 34.80 -2.22 -26.77
C LEU A 340 34.94 -0.77 -27.23
N GLY A 341 34.94 0.16 -26.28
CA GLY A 341 35.39 1.54 -26.47
C GLY A 341 36.21 1.96 -25.26
N LEU A 342 37.53 1.89 -25.42
CA LEU A 342 38.54 2.30 -24.43
C LEU A 342 38.47 3.80 -24.12
N ALA A 343 38.83 4.10 -22.87
CA ALA A 343 39.13 5.40 -22.31
C ALA A 343 40.12 6.24 -23.14
N LEU A 344 40.02 7.57 -23.01
CA LEU A 344 41.12 8.52 -22.74
C LEU A 344 40.58 9.96 -22.58
N CYS A 345 41.00 10.63 -21.49
CA CYS A 345 41.17 12.08 -21.25
C CYS A 345 40.04 13.04 -21.70
N PHE A 346 39.37 13.79 -20.82
CA PHE A 346 39.88 14.87 -19.95
C PHE A 346 38.88 15.16 -18.82
#